data_AF-A0AAW0XSR8-F1
#
_entry.id   AF-A0AAW0XSR8-F1
#
_cell.length_a   1.000
_cell.length_b   1.000
_cell.length_c   1.000
_cell.angle_alpha   90.00
_cell.angle_beta   90.00
_cell.angle_gamma   90.00
#
_symmetry.space_group_name_H-M   'P 1'
#
loop_
_entity.id
_entity.type
_entity.pdbx_description
1 polymer ?
#
loop_
_entity_poly.entity_id
_entity_poly.type
_entity_poly.pdbx_seq_one_letter_code
_entity_poly.pdbx_strand_id
1 'polypeptide(L)'
;DDTDWFFGTGSSTFIDVAPNFDHTLWNPEGHFLYLDVPEGEVQVAQLLSQYLEGGPQCSFIFYYNMYGSGFGNLSVILRQDYGPTVTLLDMQSNDNQMSGVWQRAHLTEEMLPDEGAFQIILQGKSKNNHQGTIALDDFVFHSDCRLYGSTTTTTPHSTV
;
A
#
# COMPACT_ATOMS: atom_id res chain seq x y z
N ASP A 1 -4.89 19.94 4.60
CA ASP A 1 -4.98 19.18 3.35
C ASP A 1 -5.24 17.73 3.75
N ASP A 2 -5.42 16.82 2.80
CA ASP A 2 -5.28 15.40 3.07
C ASP A 2 -3.77 15.13 3.07
N THR A 3 -3.24 14.60 4.16
CA THR A 3 -1.81 14.28 4.29
C THR A 3 -1.43 13.19 3.30
N ASP A 4 -0.27 13.38 2.66
CA ASP A 4 0.29 12.42 1.73
C ASP A 4 1.15 11.35 2.42
N TRP A 5 1.36 10.22 1.75
CA TRP A 5 2.37 9.24 2.16
C TRP A 5 3.77 9.84 1.96
N PHE A 6 4.61 9.76 2.98
CA PHE A 6 5.99 10.25 2.93
C PHE A 6 6.96 9.15 2.53
N PHE A 7 8.02 9.52 1.81
CA PHE A 7 9.10 8.62 1.44
C PHE A 7 10.18 8.61 2.51
N GLY A 8 10.47 7.44 3.08
CA GLY A 8 11.41 7.26 4.18
C GLY A 8 12.56 6.33 3.82
N THR A 9 13.61 6.37 4.65
CA THR A 9 14.69 5.37 4.68
C THR A 9 14.89 4.91 6.12
N GLY A 10 15.38 3.70 6.32
CA GLY A 10 15.66 3.20 7.68
C GLY A 10 16.77 3.97 8.41
N SER A 11 17.60 4.72 7.68
CA SER A 11 18.65 5.60 8.22
C SER A 11 18.16 7.00 8.62
N SER A 12 16.90 7.34 8.32
CA SER A 12 16.32 8.64 8.67
C SER A 12 16.15 8.74 10.19
N THR A 13 17.08 9.43 10.83
CA THR A 13 17.17 9.67 12.29
C THR A 13 16.03 10.48 12.90
N PHE A 14 14.96 10.75 12.16
CA PHE A 14 13.86 11.64 12.58
C PHE A 14 12.60 10.90 13.03
N ILE A 15 12.53 9.57 12.91
CA ILE A 15 11.30 8.83 13.17
C ILE A 15 11.61 7.59 14.03
N ASP A 16 11.70 7.78 15.34
CA ASP A 16 11.89 6.68 16.32
C ASP A 16 10.76 5.64 16.29
N VAL A 17 9.64 5.94 15.61
CA VAL A 17 8.48 5.06 15.46
C VAL A 17 8.40 4.32 14.12
N ALA A 18 9.29 4.60 13.15
CA ALA A 18 9.31 3.94 11.85
C ALA A 18 10.18 2.66 11.85
N PRO A 19 9.99 1.77 10.87
CA PRO A 19 10.91 0.67 10.67
C PRO A 19 12.34 1.17 10.44
N ASN A 20 13.30 0.62 11.18
CA ASN A 20 14.72 0.95 11.04
C ASN A 20 15.37 0.36 9.77
N PHE A 21 14.60 -0.37 8.97
CA PHE A 21 15.06 -1.04 7.76
C PHE A 21 13.90 -1.32 6.80
N ASP A 22 14.25 -1.26 5.53
CA ASP A 22 13.44 -1.62 4.37
C ASP A 22 13.21 -3.14 4.27
N HIS A 23 12.06 -3.57 3.75
CA HIS A 23 11.76 -5.00 3.63
C HIS A 23 12.56 -5.67 2.51
N THR A 24 12.80 -4.99 1.39
CA THR A 24 13.57 -5.55 0.26
C THR A 24 15.03 -5.82 0.64
N LEU A 25 15.70 -4.86 1.28
CA LEU A 25 17.14 -4.92 1.56
C LEU A 25 17.48 -5.41 2.97
N TRP A 26 16.50 -5.44 3.89
CA TRP A 26 16.71 -5.72 5.32
C TRP A 26 17.81 -4.85 5.94
N ASN A 27 17.98 -3.65 5.40
CA ASN A 27 18.98 -2.70 5.85
C ASN A 27 18.41 -1.26 5.87
N PRO A 28 19.10 -0.32 6.54
CA PRO A 28 18.64 1.07 6.65
C PRO A 28 18.70 1.89 5.35
N GLU A 29 19.28 1.34 4.28
CA GLU A 29 19.56 2.05 3.02
C GLU A 29 18.43 1.91 1.99
N GLY A 30 17.50 0.98 2.23
CA GLY A 30 16.29 0.85 1.42
C GLY A 30 15.23 1.89 1.76
N HIS A 31 14.09 1.81 1.05
CA HIS A 31 13.11 2.87 1.02
C HIS A 31 11.68 2.33 1.14
N PHE A 32 10.92 2.93 2.05
CA PHE A 32 9.52 2.59 2.26
C PHE A 32 8.67 3.86 2.28
N LEU A 33 7.36 3.70 2.12
CA LEU A 33 6.40 4.77 2.37
C LEU A 33 5.94 4.71 3.82
N TYR A 34 5.70 5.85 4.45
CA TYR A 34 5.19 5.90 5.82
C TYR A 34 4.25 7.09 6.06
N LEU A 35 3.48 7.01 7.15
CA LEU A 35 2.67 8.12 7.62
C LEU A 35 3.35 8.85 8.78
N ASP A 36 3.70 10.10 8.51
CA ASP A 36 4.08 11.08 9.52
C ASP A 36 2.85 11.91 9.86
N VAL A 37 2.28 11.70 11.05
CA VAL A 37 1.13 12.47 11.50
C VAL A 37 1.48 13.13 12.83
N PRO A 38 1.38 14.47 12.95
CA PRO A 38 1.61 15.18 14.21
C PRO A 38 0.73 14.64 15.34
N GLU A 39 1.27 14.59 16.56
CA GLU A 39 0.51 14.17 17.74
C GLU A 39 -0.72 15.05 17.94
N GLY A 40 -1.89 14.43 18.11
CA GLY A 40 -3.17 15.13 18.31
C GLY A 40 -3.93 15.47 17.03
N GLU A 41 -3.42 15.08 15.86
CA GLU A 41 -4.13 15.21 14.58
C GLU A 41 -4.70 13.89 14.06
N VAL A 42 -5.92 13.94 13.52
CA VAL A 42 -6.52 12.86 12.75
C VAL A 42 -6.40 13.19 11.27
N GLN A 43 -5.70 12.32 10.56
CA GLN A 43 -5.34 12.49 9.18
C GLN A 43 -5.61 11.21 8.39
N VAL A 44 -5.88 11.37 7.10
CA VAL A 44 -6.13 10.28 6.15
C VAL A 44 -5.22 10.49 4.96
N ALA A 45 -4.47 9.46 4.60
CA ALA A 45 -3.60 9.43 3.43
C ALA A 45 -4.01 8.28 2.52
N GLN A 46 -4.03 8.52 1.21
CA GLN A 46 -4.40 7.51 0.21
C GLN A 46 -3.29 7.37 -0.83
N LEU A 47 -2.83 6.13 -1.03
CA LEU A 47 -1.96 5.76 -2.14
C LEU A 47 -2.78 5.01 -3.18
N LEU A 48 -2.89 5.60 -4.37
CA LEU A 48 -3.73 5.09 -5.45
C LEU A 48 -2.85 4.38 -6.49
N SER A 49 -3.21 3.16 -6.85
CA SER A 49 -2.63 2.48 -8.01
C SER A 49 -3.10 3.10 -9.34
N GLN A 50 -2.54 2.66 -10.46
CA GLN A 50 -3.16 2.93 -11.76
C GLN A 50 -4.48 2.16 -11.89
N TYR A 51 -5.33 2.53 -12.84
CA TYR A 51 -6.47 1.68 -13.20
C TYR A 51 -5.96 0.41 -13.87
N LEU A 52 -6.48 -0.73 -13.41
CA LEU A 52 -6.11 -2.06 -13.83
C LEU A 52 -7.34 -2.80 -14.35
N GLU A 53 -7.09 -3.76 -15.22
CA GLU A 53 -8.02 -4.78 -15.66
C GLU A 53 -7.50 -6.14 -15.18
N GLY A 54 -8.37 -6.92 -14.54
CA GLY A 54 -8.01 -8.20 -13.95
C GLY A 54 -7.96 -9.32 -14.98
N GLY A 55 -7.31 -10.40 -14.59
CA GLY A 55 -7.23 -11.64 -15.34
C GLY A 55 -7.23 -12.83 -14.39
N PRO A 56 -7.17 -14.07 -14.91
CA PRO A 56 -7.40 -15.29 -14.13
C PRO A 56 -6.49 -15.46 -12.91
N GLN A 57 -5.29 -14.88 -12.93
CA GLN A 57 -4.32 -14.95 -11.83
C GLN A 57 -3.98 -13.56 -11.26
N CYS A 58 -4.78 -12.53 -11.56
CA CYS A 58 -4.50 -11.19 -11.07
C CYS A 58 -4.54 -11.17 -9.55
N SER A 59 -3.43 -10.81 -8.92
CA SER A 59 -3.28 -10.73 -7.47
C SER A 59 -2.38 -9.54 -7.13
N PHE A 60 -2.50 -9.06 -5.90
CA PHE A 60 -1.72 -7.94 -5.40
C PHE A 60 -1.13 -8.26 -4.04
N ILE A 61 0.17 -8.05 -3.90
CA ILE A 61 0.91 -8.24 -2.65
C ILE A 61 1.57 -6.93 -2.29
N PHE A 62 1.59 -6.63 -1.00
CA PHE A 62 2.44 -5.59 -0.45
C PHE A 62 2.83 -5.96 0.98
N TYR A 63 3.85 -5.29 1.49
CA TYR A 63 4.31 -5.43 2.85
C TYR A 63 3.95 -4.18 3.64
N TYR A 64 3.62 -4.38 4.91
CA TYR A 64 3.31 -3.29 5.82
C TYR A 64 3.92 -3.53 7.20
N ASN A 65 4.28 -2.46 7.87
CA ASN A 65 4.62 -2.48 9.28
C ASN A 65 3.75 -1.43 9.98
N MET A 66 3.02 -1.86 11.00
CA MET A 66 2.26 -0.97 11.87
C MET A 66 2.89 -1.08 13.24
N TYR A 67 3.43 0.03 13.73
CA TYR A 67 4.05 0.07 15.06
C TYR A 67 3.40 1.16 15.89
N GLY A 68 3.26 0.90 17.18
CA GLY A 68 2.79 1.86 18.16
C GLY A 68 1.29 1.73 18.50
N SER A 69 0.95 2.12 19.72
CA SER A 69 -0.38 1.93 20.28
C SER A 69 -1.37 2.93 19.70
N GLY A 70 -2.48 2.40 19.19
CA GLY A 70 -3.62 3.22 18.77
C GLY A 70 -3.35 4.16 17.60
N PHE A 71 -2.29 3.95 16.78
CA PHE A 71 -2.02 4.84 15.66
C PHE A 71 -3.20 4.96 14.72
N GLY A 72 -3.84 3.85 14.37
CA GLY A 72 -5.05 3.87 13.57
C GLY A 72 -5.26 2.61 12.76
N ASN A 73 -5.60 2.76 11.49
CA ASN A 73 -5.87 1.62 10.61
C ASN A 73 -5.33 1.83 9.19
N LEU A 74 -4.97 0.71 8.57
CA LEU A 74 -4.63 0.59 7.16
C LEU A 74 -5.75 -0.19 6.47
N SER A 75 -6.44 0.47 5.55
CA SER A 75 -7.51 -0.15 4.76
C SER A 75 -7.05 -0.33 3.31
N VAL A 76 -7.40 -1.48 2.73
CA VAL A 76 -7.25 -1.75 1.30
C VAL A 76 -8.61 -1.62 0.65
N ILE A 77 -8.76 -0.60 -0.18
CA ILE A 77 -10.03 -0.21 -0.78
C ILE A 77 -9.96 -0.48 -2.28
N LEU A 78 -11.00 -1.11 -2.81
CA LEU A 78 -11.18 -1.35 -4.24
C LEU A 78 -12.22 -0.36 -4.78
N ARG A 79 -11.82 0.38 -5.81
CA ARG A 79 -12.70 1.31 -6.53
C ARG A 79 -12.84 0.85 -7.97
N GLN A 80 -14.05 0.48 -8.39
CA GLN A 80 -14.37 0.22 -9.79
C GLN A 80 -14.79 1.51 -10.49
N ASP A 81 -14.54 1.60 -11.80
CA ASP A 81 -14.87 2.81 -12.59
C ASP A 81 -16.39 3.09 -12.64
N TYR A 82 -17.20 2.03 -12.74
CA TYR A 82 -18.67 2.10 -12.78
C TYR A 82 -19.35 1.26 -11.67
N GLY A 83 -18.72 1.13 -10.52
CA GLY A 83 -19.19 0.28 -9.42
C GLY A 83 -19.03 0.89 -8.02
N PRO A 84 -19.50 0.20 -6.98
CA PRO A 84 -19.31 0.64 -5.61
C PRO A 84 -17.82 0.60 -5.23
N THR A 85 -17.44 1.48 -4.31
CA THR A 85 -16.16 1.36 -3.61
C THR A 85 -16.31 0.38 -2.45
N VAL A 86 -15.42 -0.60 -2.33
CA VAL A 86 -15.49 -1.68 -1.35
C VAL A 86 -14.20 -1.77 -0.56
N THR A 87 -14.27 -1.90 0.76
CA THR A 87 -13.10 -2.21 1.59
C THR A 87 -12.84 -3.71 1.57
N LEU A 88 -11.70 -4.12 1.02
CA LEU A 88 -11.28 -5.52 0.94
C LEU A 88 -10.60 -6.00 2.22
N LEU A 89 -9.73 -5.17 2.80
CA LEU A 89 -9.03 -5.44 4.06
C LEU A 89 -9.06 -4.21 4.95
N ASP A 90 -9.12 -4.43 6.27
CA ASP A 90 -8.97 -3.38 7.28
C ASP A 90 -8.11 -3.88 8.44
N MET A 91 -6.88 -3.38 8.51
CA MET A 91 -5.87 -3.78 9.48
C MET A 91 -5.74 -2.71 10.56
N GLN A 92 -5.97 -3.08 11.82
CA GLN A 92 -5.88 -2.17 12.96
C GLN A 92 -4.51 -2.29 13.62
N SER A 93 -3.92 -1.15 14.00
CA SER A 93 -2.72 -1.14 14.84
C SER A 93 -3.03 -1.82 16.17
N ASN A 94 -2.13 -2.68 16.64
CA ASN A 94 -2.23 -3.26 17.98
C ASN A 94 -0.89 -3.15 18.71
N ASP A 95 -0.96 -3.10 20.05
CA ASP A 95 0.19 -2.86 20.92
C ASP A 95 1.21 -4.01 20.92
N ASN A 96 0.88 -5.15 20.29
CA ASN A 96 1.75 -6.32 20.21
C ASN A 96 2.62 -6.33 18.94
N GLN A 97 2.39 -5.41 17.99
CA GLN A 97 3.21 -5.31 16.78
C GLN A 97 4.51 -4.55 17.06
N MET A 98 5.64 -5.18 16.74
CA MET A 98 6.97 -4.60 16.92
C MET A 98 7.41 -3.83 15.68
N SER A 99 8.11 -2.70 15.87
CA SER A 99 8.75 -1.97 14.78
C SER A 99 9.73 -2.89 14.04
N GLY A 100 9.70 -2.85 12.70
CA GLY A 100 10.56 -3.68 11.85
C GLY A 100 10.07 -5.11 11.58
N VAL A 101 8.96 -5.56 12.18
CA VAL A 101 8.34 -6.84 11.82
C VAL A 101 7.34 -6.61 10.68
N TRP A 102 7.80 -6.72 9.45
CA TRP A 102 6.97 -6.59 8.25
C TRP A 102 5.95 -7.72 8.15
N GLN A 103 4.71 -7.37 7.81
CA GLN A 103 3.61 -8.27 7.55
C GLN A 103 3.29 -8.25 6.06
N ARG A 104 2.92 -9.41 5.51
CA ARG A 104 2.53 -9.54 4.09
C ARG A 104 1.02 -9.49 3.96
N ALA A 105 0.51 -8.55 3.18
CA ALA A 105 -0.87 -8.53 2.71
C ALA A 105 -0.95 -9.16 1.30
N HIS A 106 -1.99 -9.95 1.05
CA HIS A 106 -2.19 -10.63 -0.23
C HIS A 106 -3.67 -10.58 -0.62
N LEU A 107 -3.97 -9.87 -1.70
CA LEU A 107 -5.26 -9.91 -2.38
C LEU A 107 -5.18 -10.97 -3.48
N THR A 108 -5.98 -12.03 -3.35
CA THR A 108 -6.08 -13.09 -4.35
C THR A 108 -6.96 -12.65 -5.51
N GLU A 109 -6.88 -13.39 -6.61
CA GLU A 109 -7.73 -13.25 -7.79
C GLU A 109 -9.23 -13.30 -7.48
N GLU A 110 -9.63 -14.00 -6.43
CA GLU A 110 -11.03 -14.10 -5.98
C GLU A 110 -11.53 -12.79 -5.35
N MET A 111 -10.62 -11.95 -4.87
CA MET A 111 -10.93 -10.65 -4.26
C MET A 111 -10.95 -9.50 -5.27
N LEU A 112 -10.40 -9.74 -6.47
CA LEU A 112 -10.22 -8.73 -7.50
C LEU A 112 -11.19 -8.95 -8.66
N PRO A 113 -11.73 -7.89 -9.29
CA PRO A 113 -12.58 -8.02 -10.47
C PRO A 113 -11.82 -8.64 -11.64
N ASP A 114 -12.44 -9.60 -12.31
CA ASP A 114 -12.00 -10.17 -13.58
C ASP A 114 -12.58 -9.43 -14.80
N GLU A 115 -13.58 -8.56 -14.58
CA GLU A 115 -14.17 -7.69 -15.59
C GLU A 115 -14.21 -6.23 -15.12
N GLY A 116 -13.93 -5.32 -16.07
CA GLY A 116 -13.99 -3.88 -15.85
C GLY A 116 -12.76 -3.31 -15.17
N ALA A 117 -12.57 -1.99 -15.33
CA ALA A 117 -11.45 -1.29 -14.74
C ALA A 117 -11.64 -1.10 -13.22
N PHE A 118 -10.59 -1.36 -12.45
CA PHE A 118 -10.54 -1.14 -11.01
C PHE A 118 -9.24 -0.45 -10.59
N GLN A 119 -9.25 0.13 -9.39
CA GLN A 119 -8.09 0.72 -8.74
C GLN A 119 -8.01 0.22 -7.30
N ILE A 120 -6.83 -0.17 -6.87
CA ILE A 120 -6.51 -0.41 -5.46
C ILE A 120 -6.05 0.89 -4.81
N ILE A 121 -6.60 1.18 -3.64
CA ILE A 121 -6.28 2.34 -2.82
C ILE A 121 -5.84 1.83 -1.44
N LEU A 122 -4.60 2.16 -1.05
CA LEU A 122 -4.10 1.91 0.29
C LEU A 122 -4.31 3.17 1.12
N GLN A 123 -5.25 3.08 2.07
CA GLN A 123 -5.63 4.20 2.91
C GLN A 123 -5.13 3.98 4.33
N GLY A 124 -4.21 4.84 4.78
CA GLY A 124 -3.86 4.90 6.19
C GLY A 124 -4.62 6.04 6.87
N LYS A 125 -5.11 5.79 8.07
CA LYS A 125 -5.83 6.78 8.87
C LYS A 125 -5.29 6.77 10.29
N SER A 126 -4.92 7.94 10.80
CA SER A 126 -4.53 8.10 12.19
C SER A 126 -5.73 8.26 13.14
N LYS A 127 -5.51 8.08 14.44
CA LYS A 127 -6.46 8.36 15.53
C LYS A 127 -5.85 9.40 16.47
N ASN A 128 -6.69 10.19 17.14
CA ASN A 128 -6.23 11.17 18.13
C ASN A 128 -5.34 10.51 19.20
N ASN A 129 -4.31 11.24 19.65
CA ASN A 129 -3.33 10.80 20.65
C ASN A 129 -2.61 9.50 20.27
N HIS A 130 -2.29 9.34 18.98
CA HIS A 130 -1.50 8.23 18.50
C HIS A 130 -0.03 8.36 18.90
N GLN A 131 0.59 7.21 19.18
CA GLN A 131 2.03 7.04 19.13
C GLN A 131 2.33 5.87 18.20
N GLY A 132 3.01 6.11 17.08
CA GLY A 132 3.27 5.06 16.11
C GLY A 132 3.44 5.55 14.68
N THR A 133 3.45 4.60 13.74
CA THR A 133 3.34 4.88 12.30
C THR A 133 2.78 3.67 11.55
N ILE A 134 2.39 3.91 10.31
CA ILE A 134 2.11 2.88 9.31
C ILE A 134 3.15 3.05 8.22
N ALA A 135 3.88 1.97 7.92
CA ALA A 135 4.79 1.90 6.80
C ALA A 135 4.32 0.86 5.77
N LEU A 136 4.59 1.11 4.50
CA LEU A 136 4.25 0.29 3.35
C LEU A 136 5.48 0.09 2.47
N ASP A 137 5.62 -1.11 1.91
CA ASP A 137 6.75 -1.47 1.06
C ASP A 137 6.36 -2.57 0.06
N ASP A 138 7.20 -2.77 -0.97
CA ASP A 138 7.16 -3.92 -1.89
C ASP A 138 5.80 -4.20 -2.55
N PHE A 139 5.27 -3.21 -3.28
CA PHE A 139 4.03 -3.33 -4.03
C PHE A 139 4.21 -4.17 -5.31
N VAL A 140 3.57 -5.33 -5.38
CA VAL A 140 3.70 -6.26 -6.52
C VAL A 140 2.32 -6.68 -7.01
N PHE A 141 2.01 -6.32 -8.25
CA PHE A 141 0.88 -6.88 -8.99
C PHE A 141 1.33 -8.07 -9.84
N HIS A 142 0.51 -9.11 -9.89
CA HIS A 142 0.69 -10.20 -10.86
C HIS A 142 0.53 -9.66 -12.30
N SER A 143 1.20 -10.29 -13.27
CA SER A 143 1.17 -9.87 -14.69
C SER A 143 -0.20 -9.92 -15.35
N ASP A 144 -1.14 -10.66 -14.74
CA ASP A 144 -2.54 -10.71 -15.19
C ASP A 144 -3.35 -9.47 -14.75
N CYS A 145 -2.81 -8.63 -13.86
CA CYS A 145 -3.34 -7.30 -13.60
C CYS A 145 -2.75 -6.32 -14.61
N ARG A 146 -3.51 -5.98 -15.65
CA ARG A 146 -3.01 -5.19 -16.79
C ARG A 146 -3.42 -3.73 -16.65
N LEU A 147 -2.58 -2.82 -17.13
CA LEU A 147 -2.93 -1.40 -17.17
C LEU A 147 -4.16 -1.19 -18.06
N TYR A 148 -5.22 -0.64 -17.49
CA TYR A 148 -6.43 -0.32 -18.23
C TYR A 148 -6.14 0.82 -19.22
N GLY A 149 -6.57 0.64 -20.48
CA GLY A 149 -6.36 1.63 -21.54
C GLY A 149 -4.95 1.64 -22.17
N SER A 150 -4.06 0.71 -21.80
CA SER A 150 -2.78 0.53 -22.48
C SER A 150 -2.99 -0.12 -23.86
N THR A 151 -2.89 0.65 -24.93
CA THR A 151 -2.75 0.09 -26.28
C THR A 151 -1.39 -0.60 -26.39
N THR A 152 -1.38 -1.94 -26.46
CA THR A 152 -0.17 -2.69 -26.81
C THR A 152 0.25 -2.29 -28.21
N THR A 153 1.29 -1.47 -28.32
CA THR A 153 1.93 -1.21 -29.61
C THR A 153 2.70 -2.48 -29.97
N THR A 154 2.08 -3.36 -30.75
CA THR A 154 2.79 -4.48 -31.39
C THR A 154 3.79 -3.88 -32.37
N THR A 155 5.04 -3.79 -31.96
CA THR A 155 6.16 -3.52 -32.86
C THR A 155 6.12 -4.58 -33.96
N PRO A 156 6.01 -4.22 -35.26
CA PRO A 156 6.05 -5.20 -36.32
C PRO A 156 7.44 -5.84 -36.29
N HIS A 157 7.47 -7.16 -36.11
CA HIS A 157 8.69 -7.94 -36.24
C HIS A 157 9.19 -7.80 -37.68
N SER A 158 10.23 -6.98 -37.89
CA SER A 158 10.89 -6.87 -39.19
C SER A 158 11.69 -8.16 -39.41
N THR A 159 11.13 -9.08 -40.21
CA THR A 159 11.91 -10.15 -40.81
C THR A 159 12.90 -9.55 -41.80
N VAL A 160 14.19 -9.76 -41.54
CA VAL A 160 15.28 -9.65 -42.52
C VAL A 160 15.51 -11.02 -43.13
#